data_AF-A0A3G1LYW5-F1
#
_entry.id   AF-A0A3G1LYW5-F1
#
_cell.length_a   1.000
_cell.length_b   1.000
_cell.length_c   1.000
_cell.angle_alpha   90.00
_cell.angle_beta   90.00
_cell.angle_gamma   90.00
#
_symmetry.space_group_name_H-M   'P 1'
#
loop_
_entity.id
_entity.type
_entity.pdbx_description
1 polymer ?
#
loop_
_entity_poly.entity_id
_entity_poly.type
_entity_poly.pdbx_seq_one_letter_code
_entity_poly.pdbx_strand_id
1 'polypeptide(L)' 'MYKNCVFIIESPNKIAKIKELTGSSFVFATGGHFVELVNIEVSKEFNPIFEIKKSTDKK' A
#
# COMPACT_ATOMS: atom_id res chain seq x y z
N MET A 1 5.67 9.48 -20.05
CA MET A 1 5.25 8.07 -20.21
C MET A 1 4.38 7.57 -19.06
N TYR A 2 4.60 8.00 -17.81
CA TYR A 2 3.93 7.42 -16.64
C TYR A 2 2.79 8.27 -16.03
N LYS A 3 2.29 9.27 -16.75
CA LYS A 3 1.32 10.25 -16.22
C LYS A 3 0.03 9.60 -15.67
N ASN A 4 -0.35 8.44 -16.22
CA ASN A 4 -1.55 7.69 -15.85
C ASN A 4 -1.26 6.42 -15.03
N CYS A 5 -0.05 6.27 -14.50
CA CYS A 5 0.32 5.12 -13.67
C CYS A 5 0.09 5.42 -12.19
N VAL A 6 -0.40 4.42 -11.44
CA VAL A 6 -0.44 4.47 -9.98
C VAL A 6 0.86 3.92 -9.43
N PHE A 7 1.52 4.67 -8.57
CA PHE A 7 2.71 4.25 -7.84
C PHE A 7 2.35 4.01 -6.37
N ILE A 8 2.62 2.81 -5.88
CA ILE A 8 2.54 2.46 -4.46
C ILE A 8 3.96 2.25 -3.96
N ILE A 9 4.36 3.02 -2.96
CA ILE A 9 5.72 3.03 -2.40
C ILE A 9 5.67 2.85 -0.88
N GLU A 10 6.78 2.50 -0.26
CA GLU A 10 6.81 2.31 1.19
C GLU A 10 6.86 3.64 1.97
N SER A 11 7.79 4.53 1.59
CA SER A 11 8.10 5.73 2.38
C SER A 11 7.39 6.99 1.86
N PRO A 12 6.68 7.75 2.73
CA PRO A 12 6.00 8.99 2.33
C PRO A 12 6.97 10.09 1.87
N ASN A 13 8.21 10.09 2.36
CA ASN A 13 9.20 11.11 2.05
C ASN A 13 9.62 11.11 0.56
N LYS A 14 9.37 10.01 -0.16
CA LYS A 14 9.76 9.84 -1.57
C LYS A 14 8.65 10.27 -2.54
N ILE A 15 7.44 10.57 -2.06
CA ILE A 15 6.27 10.88 -2.91
C ILE A 15 6.56 12.05 -3.85
N ALA A 16 7.03 13.18 -3.32
CA ALA A 16 7.25 14.39 -4.11
C ALA A 16 8.25 14.16 -5.25
N LYS A 17 9.37 13.50 -4.96
CA LYS A 17 10.42 13.25 -5.96
C LYS A 17 9.95 12.30 -7.05
N ILE A 18 9.15 11.29 -6.70
CA ILE A 18 8.61 10.34 -7.69
C ILE A 18 7.56 11.02 -8.56
N LYS A 19 6.70 11.89 -8.02
CA LYS A 19 5.76 12.70 -8.82
C LYS A 19 6.49 13.56 -9.85
N GLU A 20 7.56 14.24 -9.43
CA GLU A 20 8.41 15.06 -10.30
C GLU A 20 9.02 14.24 -11.45
N LEU A 21 9.63 13.09 -11.15
CA LEU A 21 10.31 12.25 -12.15
C LEU A 21 9.36 11.54 -13.11
N THR A 22 8.20 11.10 -12.62
CA THR A 22 7.26 10.28 -13.40
C THR A 22 6.20 11.12 -14.13
N GLY A 23 5.99 12.35 -13.65
CA GLY A 23 4.86 13.18 -14.04
C GLY A 23 3.50 12.64 -13.57
N SER A 24 3.46 11.56 -12.78
CA SER A 24 2.22 10.98 -12.29
C SER A 24 1.67 11.76 -11.10
N SER A 25 0.37 11.99 -11.09
CA SER A 25 -0.34 12.54 -9.93
C SER A 25 -0.65 11.47 -8.86
N PHE A 26 -0.60 10.18 -9.22
CA PHE A 26 -1.04 9.06 -8.39
C PHE A 26 0.16 8.35 -7.76
N VAL A 27 0.67 8.93 -6.67
CA VAL A 27 1.78 8.35 -5.88
C VAL A 27 1.37 8.29 -4.42
N PHE A 28 1.28 7.08 -3.86
CA PHE A 28 0.80 6.79 -2.51
C PHE A 28 1.87 6.04 -1.72
N ALA A 29 1.99 6.35 -0.43
CA ALA A 29 2.89 5.63 0.46
C ALA A 29 2.11 4.71 1.42
N THR A 30 2.59 3.49 1.62
CA THR A 30 1.99 2.54 2.55
C THR A 30 2.35 2.80 4.00
N GLY A 31 3.47 3.51 4.27
CA GLY A 31 3.94 3.76 5.63
C GLY A 31 4.41 2.50 6.36
N GLY A 32 4.80 1.47 5.61
CA GLY A 32 5.15 0.14 6.12
C GLY A 32 4.10 -0.92 5.78
N HIS A 33 4.02 -1.98 6.59
CA HIS A 33 3.03 -3.05 6.43
C HIS A 33 1.62 -2.56 6.83
N PHE A 34 0.74 -2.45 5.85
CA PHE A 34 -0.64 -1.97 6.02
C PHE A 34 -1.69 -3.09 6.00
N VAL A 35 -1.28 -4.34 5.86
CA VAL A 35 -2.14 -5.53 5.96
C VAL A 35 -1.61 -6.48 7.03
N GLU A 36 -2.50 -7.27 7.62
CA GLU A 36 -2.19 -8.32 8.58
C GLU A 36 -2.91 -9.61 8.23
N LEU A 37 -2.23 -10.75 8.44
CA LEU A 37 -2.84 -12.07 8.27
C LEU A 37 -3.76 -12.32 9.46
N VAL A 38 -5.07 -12.39 9.20
CA VAL A 38 -6.07 -12.60 10.25
C VAL A 38 -6.51 -14.05 10.35
N ASN A 39 -6.41 -14.81 9.26
CA ASN A 39 -6.83 -16.20 9.23
C ASN A 39 -6.19 -16.97 8.04
N ILE A 40 -6.22 -18.30 8.09
CA ILE A 40 -5.90 -19.19 6.98
C ILE A 40 -7.07 -20.16 6.83
N GLU A 41 -7.77 -20.11 5.70
CA GLU A 41 -8.88 -21.03 5.41
C GLU A 41 -8.34 -22.41 4.99
N VAL A 42 -8.12 -23.27 5.97
CA VAL A 42 -7.61 -24.65 5.75
C VAL A 42 -8.51 -25.46 4.81
N SER A 43 -9.83 -25.27 4.89
CA SER A 43 -10.81 -25.97 4.03
C SER A 43 -10.80 -25.50 2.58
N LYS A 44 -10.16 -24.37 2.27
CA LYS A 44 -9.98 -23.85 0.91
C LYS A 44 -8.51 -23.78 0.56
N GLU A 45 -7.84 -24.94 0.57
CA GLU A 45 -6.45 -25.06 0.13
C GLU A 45 -5.49 -24.15 0.90
N PHE A 46 -5.74 -23.93 2.20
CA PHE A 46 -4.95 -23.03 3.04
C PHE A 46 -4.89 -21.58 2.53
N ASN A 47 -5.99 -21.08 1.96
CA ASN A 47 -6.04 -19.72 1.44
C ASN A 47 -5.87 -18.68 2.58
N PRO A 48 -4.86 -17.80 2.53
CA PRO A 48 -4.64 -16.79 3.56
C PRO A 48 -5.64 -15.63 3.42
N ILE A 49 -6.19 -15.18 4.55
CA ILE A 49 -7.05 -14.00 4.63
C ILE A 49 -6.25 -12.87 5.28
N PHE A 50 -6.11 -11.77 4.54
CA PHE A 50 -5.50 -10.54 5.04
C PHE A 50 -6.55 -9.45 5.23
N GLU A 51 -6.41 -8.68 6.29
CA GLU A 51 -7.19 -7.45 6.51
C GLU A 51 -6.27 -6.23 6.52
N ILE A 52 -6.80 -5.08 6.10
CA ILE A 52 -6.08 -3.81 6.21
C ILE A 52 -6.03 -3.45 7.70
N LYS A 53 -4.81 -3.19 8.20
CA LYS A 53 -4.63 -2.70 9.56
C LYS A 53 -5.43 -1.41 9.72
N LYS A 54 -6.41 -1.42 10.64
CA LYS A 54 -7.11 -0.20 11.00
C LYS A 54 -6.08 0.76 11.58
N SER A 55 -5.92 1.93 10.96
CA SER A 55 -5.05 2.96 11.51
C SER A 55 -5.52 3.29 12.93
N THR A 56 -4.65 3.08 13.91
CA THR A 56 -4.84 3.54 15.29
C THR A 56 -4.36 4.98 15.46
N ASP A 57 -4.38 5.79 14.41
CA ASP A 57 -4.10 7.22 14.51
C ASP A 57 -5.15 7.85 15.44
N LYS A 58 -4.82 7.89 16.74
CA LYS A 58 -5.42 8.81 17.69
C LYS A 58 -5.16 10.20 17.13
N LYS A 59 -6.26 10.89 16.82
CA LYS A 59 -6.32 12.33 16.57
C LYS A 59 -5.42 13.12 17.53
#